data_AF-A0A963ENE7-F1
#
_entry.id   AF-A0A963ENE7-F1
#
_cell.length_a   1.000
_cell.length_b   1.000
_cell.length_c   1.000
_cell.angle_alpha   90.00
_cell.angle_beta   90.00
_cell.angle_gamma   90.00
#
_symmetry.space_group_name_H-M   'P 1'
#
loop_
_entity.id
_entity.type
_entity.pdbx_description
1 polymer ?
#
loop_
_entity_poly.entity_id
_entity_poly.type
_entity_poly.pdbx_seq_one_letter_code
_entity_poly.pdbx_strand_id
1 'polypeptide(L)'
;SILYELLAQDPAVGVPLMWEALQPCPPPEASSYHSDPRIAQADGLFTQWNRVAPAFAGMHEMRGDIPAECGLLMASTFISDHNASLHQTPSYAAWLATADYGPVYAYHKTVLQILQWRNPRQRWLLKAPEHQVHLDTLLSVYPDARIVQTHRDPLKCMASATSLMGTLYSMRSNKPFDARLFENIIMGEATAQRLEHVMAQRDAGIVPEENIVDSRYQDLMDDPLGCIARIYAHFGMPLEADTRERMWRYLADKPKGKFGAHSYAIQEHHLKERQLFAHYQARYAVPDEV
;
A
#
# COMPACT_ATOMS: atom_id res chain seq x y z
N SER A 1 4.29 3.63 3.97
CA SER A 1 5.33 3.89 2.96
C SER A 1 5.58 5.38 3.00
N ILE A 2 6.83 5.82 2.82
CA ILE A 2 7.15 7.22 3.04
C ILE A 2 6.37 8.17 2.12
N LEU A 3 6.09 7.79 0.87
CA LEU A 3 5.24 8.58 -0.02
C LEU A 3 3.83 8.79 0.54
N TYR A 4 3.16 7.70 0.96
CA TYR A 4 1.80 7.77 1.50
C TYR A 4 1.75 8.62 2.78
N GLU A 5 2.76 8.47 3.63
CA GLU A 5 2.89 9.24 4.87
C GLU A 5 3.13 10.74 4.62
N LEU A 6 3.90 11.09 3.60
CA LEU A 6 4.12 12.49 3.22
C LEU A 6 2.88 13.11 2.58
N LEU A 7 2.25 12.43 1.63
CA LEU A 7 1.00 12.90 1.02
C LEU A 7 -0.11 13.05 2.06
N ALA A 8 -0.12 12.23 3.11
CA ALA A 8 -1.05 12.33 4.23
C ALA A 8 -0.86 13.59 5.09
N GLN A 9 0.23 14.34 4.93
CA GLN A 9 0.44 15.61 5.64
C GLN A 9 -0.33 16.78 5.04
N ASP A 10 -0.93 16.63 3.85
CA ASP A 10 -1.76 17.64 3.22
C ASP A 10 -3.13 17.74 3.96
N PRO A 11 -3.46 18.88 4.57
CA PRO A 11 -4.73 19.04 5.30
C PRO A 11 -5.97 18.93 4.39
N ALA A 12 -5.81 19.03 3.06
CA ALA A 12 -6.89 18.82 2.11
C ALA A 12 -7.19 17.33 1.85
N VAL A 13 -6.33 16.40 2.29
CA VAL A 13 -6.57 14.96 2.13
C VAL A 13 -7.13 14.31 3.39
N GLY A 14 -8.12 13.45 3.18
CA GLY A 14 -8.58 12.46 4.14
C GLY A 14 -7.86 11.14 3.90
N VAL A 15 -7.41 10.54 4.99
CA VAL A 15 -6.76 9.23 4.98
C VAL A 15 -7.54 8.33 5.93
N PRO A 16 -7.99 7.13 5.51
CA PRO A 16 -8.56 6.18 6.43
C PRO A 16 -7.51 5.78 7.47
N LEU A 17 -7.81 5.94 8.75
CA LEU A 17 -6.93 5.48 9.82
C LEU A 17 -7.24 4.02 10.19
N MET A 18 -6.28 3.32 10.79
CA MET A 18 -6.42 1.90 11.16
C MET A 18 -7.66 1.64 12.02
N TRP A 19 -8.01 2.54 12.94
CA TRP A 19 -9.23 2.42 13.75
C TRP A 19 -10.52 2.61 12.94
N GLU A 20 -10.53 3.51 11.94
CA GLU A 20 -11.66 3.71 11.03
C GLU A 20 -11.86 2.49 10.13
N ALA A 21 -10.76 1.92 9.63
CA ALA A 21 -10.79 0.72 8.80
C ALA A 21 -11.24 -0.52 9.59
N LEU A 22 -10.83 -0.63 10.86
CA LEU A 22 -11.24 -1.73 11.74
C LEU A 22 -12.71 -1.64 12.15
N GLN A 23 -13.20 -0.42 12.42
CA GLN A 23 -14.56 -0.17 12.91
C GLN A 23 -15.16 1.07 12.24
N PRO A 24 -15.62 0.96 10.98
CA PRO A 24 -16.16 2.10 10.25
C PRO A 24 -17.53 2.57 10.77
N CYS A 25 -18.23 1.71 11.52
CA CYS A 25 -19.53 2.00 12.11
C CYS A 25 -19.47 1.98 13.65
N PRO A 26 -20.08 2.96 14.35
CA PRO A 26 -20.75 4.15 13.79
C PRO A 26 -19.78 5.09 13.06
N PRO A 27 -20.22 5.92 12.11
CA PRO A 27 -19.36 6.89 11.44
C PRO A 27 -18.52 7.72 12.42
N PRO A 28 -17.28 8.11 12.08
CA PRO A 28 -16.49 9.04 12.87
C PRO A 28 -17.16 10.42 12.90
N GLU A 29 -17.25 11.04 14.07
CA GLU A 29 -17.77 12.41 14.25
C GLU A 29 -16.61 13.41 14.24
N ALA A 30 -16.76 14.53 13.52
CA ALA A 30 -15.72 15.56 13.44
C ALA A 30 -15.34 16.14 14.82
N SER A 31 -16.31 16.30 15.72
CA SER A 31 -16.12 16.91 17.04
C SER A 31 -15.29 16.06 18.00
N SER A 32 -15.26 14.74 17.82
CA SER A 32 -14.54 13.80 18.67
C SER A 32 -13.49 12.99 17.93
N TYR A 33 -13.13 13.38 16.70
CA TYR A 33 -12.35 12.55 15.80
C TYR A 33 -11.00 12.10 16.38
N HIS A 34 -10.30 13.01 17.05
CA HIS A 34 -8.99 12.73 17.66
C HIS A 34 -9.07 12.12 19.07
N SER A 35 -10.28 12.00 19.63
CA SER A 35 -10.54 11.44 20.96
C SER A 35 -11.53 10.28 20.93
N ASP A 36 -11.76 9.69 19.74
CA ASP A 36 -12.69 8.59 19.58
C ASP A 36 -12.17 7.36 20.35
N PRO A 37 -12.97 6.73 21.23
CA PRO A 37 -12.51 5.60 22.04
C PRO A 37 -12.04 4.40 21.20
N ARG A 38 -12.48 4.29 19.94
CA ARG A 38 -12.05 3.25 19.01
C ARG A 38 -10.56 3.37 18.65
N ILE A 39 -9.96 4.55 18.77
CA ILE A 39 -8.52 4.75 18.57
C ILE A 39 -7.73 3.87 19.55
N ALA A 40 -8.04 3.97 20.85
CA ALA A 40 -7.35 3.20 21.88
C ALA A 40 -7.65 1.70 21.75
N GLN A 41 -8.87 1.32 21.36
CA GLN A 41 -9.23 -0.07 21.09
C GLN A 41 -8.40 -0.64 19.93
N ALA A 42 -8.35 0.06 18.81
CA ALA A 42 -7.58 -0.34 17.65
C ALA A 42 -6.08 -0.41 17.97
N ASP A 43 -5.55 0.56 18.73
CA ASP A 43 -4.15 0.55 19.14
C ASP A 43 -3.80 -0.69 19.98
N GLY A 44 -4.65 -1.04 20.96
CA GLY A 44 -4.48 -2.25 21.75
C GLY A 44 -4.47 -3.53 20.91
N LEU A 45 -5.35 -3.61 19.90
CA LEU A 45 -5.45 -4.75 18.99
C LEU A 45 -4.28 -4.85 18.01
N PHE A 46 -3.82 -3.72 17.46
CA PHE A 46 -2.71 -3.73 16.49
C PHE A 46 -1.36 -3.90 17.18
N THR A 47 -1.13 -3.25 18.32
CA THR A 47 0.13 -3.37 19.08
C THR A 47 0.26 -4.71 19.81
N GLN A 48 -0.81 -5.50 19.98
CA GLN A 48 -0.71 -6.83 20.60
C GLN A 48 0.28 -7.74 19.87
N TRP A 49 0.38 -7.62 18.54
CA TRP A 49 1.27 -8.41 17.72
C TRP A 49 2.75 -8.09 17.98
N ASN A 50 3.06 -6.89 18.45
CA ASN A 50 4.42 -6.53 18.88
C ASN A 50 4.85 -7.35 20.11
N ARG A 51 3.91 -7.85 20.93
CA ARG A 51 4.21 -8.76 22.04
C ARG A 51 4.43 -10.21 21.56
N VAL A 52 3.74 -10.61 20.50
CA VAL A 52 3.84 -11.97 19.91
C VAL A 52 5.12 -12.11 19.08
N ALA A 53 5.46 -11.09 18.30
CA ALA A 53 6.65 -11.05 17.46
C ALA A 53 7.31 -9.66 17.54
N PRO A 54 8.17 -9.40 18.55
CA PRO A 54 8.80 -8.09 18.74
C PRO A 54 9.58 -7.57 17.53
N ALA A 55 10.16 -8.47 16.73
CA ALA A 55 10.85 -8.12 15.49
C ALA A 55 9.92 -7.42 14.47
N PHE A 56 8.61 -7.70 14.52
CA PHE A 56 7.63 -7.11 13.61
C PHE A 56 7.49 -5.60 13.78
N ALA A 57 7.66 -5.07 15.00
CA ALA A 57 7.57 -3.64 15.27
C ALA A 57 8.60 -2.81 14.46
N GLY A 58 9.72 -3.43 14.09
CA GLY A 58 10.72 -2.83 13.20
C GLY A 58 10.39 -2.96 11.71
N MET A 59 9.59 -3.96 11.31
CA MET A 59 9.28 -4.28 9.92
C MET A 59 8.02 -3.55 9.42
N HIS A 60 7.00 -3.44 10.27
CA HIS A 60 5.73 -2.82 9.95
C HIS A 60 5.20 -2.08 11.16
N GLU A 61 5.00 -0.77 11.04
CA GLU A 61 4.41 0.01 12.12
C GLU A 61 2.96 -0.41 12.34
N MET A 62 2.59 -0.65 13.60
CA MET A 62 1.26 -1.08 14.01
C MET A 62 0.78 -0.19 15.14
N ARG A 63 -0.14 0.73 14.83
CA ARG A 63 -0.81 1.62 15.79
C ARG A 63 -2.25 1.85 15.36
N GLY A 64 -3.09 2.29 16.28
CA GLY A 64 -4.51 2.55 15.99
C GLY A 64 -4.74 3.80 15.11
N ASP A 65 -3.84 4.77 15.17
CA ASP A 65 -3.97 6.12 14.64
C ASP A 65 -3.14 6.40 13.38
N ILE A 66 -2.54 5.36 12.78
CA ILE A 66 -1.76 5.50 11.55
C ILE A 66 -2.62 5.28 10.30
N PRO A 67 -2.20 5.80 9.13
CA PRO A 67 -2.83 5.51 7.85
C PRO A 67 -3.00 4.01 7.58
N ALA A 68 -4.22 3.60 7.24
CA ALA A 68 -4.56 2.24 6.82
C ALA A 68 -4.36 2.05 5.31
N GLU A 69 -4.11 0.80 4.92
CA GLU A 69 -4.24 0.37 3.53
C GLU A 69 -5.68 -0.03 3.20
N CYS A 70 -6.09 0.16 1.94
CA CYS A 70 -7.42 -0.20 1.47
C CYS A 70 -7.74 -1.69 1.61
N GLY A 71 -6.72 -2.56 1.61
CA GLY A 71 -6.91 -3.99 1.86
C GLY A 71 -7.59 -4.30 3.18
N LEU A 72 -7.37 -3.48 4.23
CA LEU A 72 -8.08 -3.65 5.50
C LEU A 72 -9.56 -3.25 5.38
N LEU A 73 -9.86 -2.20 4.62
CA LEU A 73 -11.23 -1.79 4.34
C LEU A 73 -11.94 -2.84 3.48
N MET A 74 -11.23 -3.47 2.54
CA MET A 74 -11.78 -4.46 1.61
C MET A 74 -11.86 -5.86 2.23
N ALA A 75 -11.15 -6.15 3.32
CA ALA A 75 -11.04 -7.50 3.90
C ALA A 75 -12.39 -8.16 4.20
N SER A 76 -13.42 -7.37 4.59
CA SER A 76 -14.77 -7.85 4.92
C SER A 76 -15.55 -8.41 3.74
N THR A 77 -15.11 -8.18 2.49
CA THR A 77 -15.73 -8.76 1.29
C THR A 77 -15.30 -10.22 1.07
N PHE A 78 -14.27 -10.69 1.78
CA PHE A 78 -13.57 -11.95 1.53
C PHE A 78 -12.97 -12.10 0.13
N ILE A 79 -12.87 -11.00 -0.63
CA ILE A 79 -12.14 -10.89 -1.90
C ILE A 79 -11.07 -9.81 -1.67
N SER A 80 -9.92 -10.19 -1.11
CA SER A 80 -8.86 -9.24 -0.77
C SER A 80 -7.50 -9.92 -0.65
N ASP A 81 -6.47 -9.26 -1.18
CA ASP A 81 -5.07 -9.69 -1.01
C ASP A 81 -4.64 -9.61 0.46
N HIS A 82 -5.28 -8.75 1.27
CA HIS A 82 -5.04 -8.70 2.72
C HIS A 82 -5.29 -10.06 3.36
N ASN A 83 -6.42 -10.72 3.06
CA ASN A 83 -6.75 -12.02 3.62
C ASN A 83 -5.80 -13.13 3.13
N ALA A 84 -5.43 -13.08 1.84
CA ALA A 84 -4.45 -14.00 1.26
C ALA A 84 -3.07 -13.86 1.89
N SER A 85 -2.66 -12.64 2.23
CA SER A 85 -1.32 -12.37 2.78
C SER A 85 -1.10 -12.91 4.20
N LEU A 86 -2.19 -13.14 4.95
CA LEU A 86 -2.14 -13.56 6.36
C LEU A 86 -2.12 -15.09 6.53
N HIS A 87 -2.44 -15.86 5.48
CA HIS A 87 -2.67 -17.30 5.58
C HIS A 87 -2.04 -18.08 4.42
N GLN A 88 -1.56 -19.30 4.69
CA GLN A 88 -1.16 -20.24 3.64
C GLN A 88 -2.37 -20.95 3.04
N THR A 89 -3.09 -20.24 2.16
CA THR A 89 -4.33 -20.72 1.52
C THR A 89 -4.20 -20.70 -0.01
N PRO A 90 -3.42 -21.63 -0.62
CA PRO A 90 -3.15 -21.62 -2.06
C PRO A 90 -4.42 -21.75 -2.91
N SER A 91 -5.44 -22.48 -2.45
CA SER A 91 -6.74 -22.57 -3.13
C SER A 91 -7.49 -21.23 -3.14
N TYR A 92 -7.39 -20.45 -2.06
CA TYR A 92 -7.96 -19.10 -2.00
C TYR A 92 -7.19 -18.14 -2.92
N ALA A 93 -5.86 -18.18 -2.91
CA ALA A 93 -5.04 -17.34 -3.77
C ALA A 93 -5.27 -17.63 -5.28
N ALA A 94 -5.45 -18.90 -5.65
CA ALA A 94 -5.78 -19.30 -7.01
C ALA A 94 -7.18 -18.82 -7.42
N TRP A 95 -8.18 -18.94 -6.55
CA TRP A 95 -9.51 -18.39 -6.79
C TRP A 95 -9.50 -16.86 -6.90
N LEU A 96 -8.79 -16.17 -6.00
CA LEU A 96 -8.71 -14.72 -5.93
C LEU A 96 -8.17 -14.11 -7.24
N ALA A 97 -7.20 -14.77 -7.89
CA ALA A 97 -6.66 -14.35 -9.18
C ALA A 97 -7.71 -14.30 -10.32
N THR A 98 -8.88 -14.91 -10.12
CA THR A 98 -10.00 -14.93 -11.08
C THR A 98 -11.27 -14.25 -10.55
N ALA A 99 -11.22 -13.71 -9.32
CA ALA A 99 -12.39 -13.16 -8.66
C ALA A 99 -12.83 -11.81 -9.28
N ASP A 100 -14.13 -11.54 -9.25
CA ASP A 100 -14.70 -10.26 -9.65
C ASP A 100 -14.52 -9.22 -8.53
N TYR A 101 -13.79 -8.15 -8.83
CA TYR A 101 -13.53 -7.04 -7.90
C TYR A 101 -14.58 -5.93 -7.96
N GLY A 102 -15.57 -6.00 -8.86
CA GLY A 102 -16.66 -5.02 -8.95
C GLY A 102 -17.38 -4.80 -7.62
N PRO A 103 -17.87 -5.87 -6.96
CA PRO A 103 -18.49 -5.77 -5.63
C PRO A 103 -17.53 -5.24 -4.55
N VAL A 104 -16.23 -5.49 -4.69
CA VAL A 104 -15.20 -5.06 -3.73
C VAL A 104 -15.03 -3.54 -3.75
N TYR A 105 -14.88 -2.96 -4.93
CA TYR A 105 -14.76 -1.51 -5.05
C TYR A 105 -16.06 -0.78 -4.74
N ALA A 106 -17.22 -1.38 -5.03
CA ALA A 106 -18.52 -0.86 -4.61
C ALA A 106 -18.64 -0.81 -3.08
N TYR A 107 -18.27 -1.89 -2.39
CA TYR A 107 -18.22 -1.93 -0.92
C TYR A 107 -17.22 -0.91 -0.35
N HIS A 108 -16.02 -0.85 -0.92
CA HIS A 108 -15.01 0.13 -0.55
C HIS A 108 -15.54 1.57 -0.64
N LYS A 109 -16.30 1.90 -1.70
CA LYS A 109 -16.94 3.22 -1.86
C LYS A 109 -17.93 3.50 -0.75
N THR A 110 -18.76 2.53 -0.39
CA THR A 110 -19.69 2.64 0.72
C THR A 110 -18.98 2.89 2.05
N VAL A 111 -17.89 2.17 2.33
CA VAL A 111 -17.09 2.39 3.55
C VAL A 111 -16.53 3.81 3.58
N LEU A 112 -15.94 4.30 2.48
CA LEU A 112 -15.44 5.67 2.42
C LEU A 112 -16.55 6.72 2.60
N GLN A 113 -17.74 6.50 2.05
CA GLN A 113 -18.90 7.38 2.24
C GLN A 113 -19.37 7.39 3.70
N ILE A 114 -19.35 6.24 4.39
CA ILE A 114 -19.63 6.16 5.83
C ILE A 114 -18.62 7.01 6.61
N LEU A 115 -17.32 6.86 6.33
CA LEU A 115 -16.27 7.62 7.00
C LEU A 115 -16.38 9.13 6.72
N GLN A 116 -16.82 9.52 5.53
CA GLN A 116 -16.99 10.92 5.12
C GLN A 116 -18.22 11.60 5.72
N TRP A 117 -19.26 10.84 6.11
CA TRP A 117 -20.59 11.40 6.38
C TRP A 117 -20.62 12.39 7.54
N ARG A 118 -20.09 11.99 8.71
CA ARG A 118 -20.09 12.80 9.94
C ARG A 118 -18.76 13.50 10.20
N ASN A 119 -17.79 13.26 9.31
CA ASN A 119 -16.48 13.87 9.35
C ASN A 119 -15.98 14.12 7.91
N PRO A 120 -16.43 15.21 7.27
CA PRO A 120 -16.17 15.45 5.85
C PRO A 120 -14.69 15.42 5.49
N ARG A 121 -14.40 14.87 4.31
CA ARG A 121 -13.08 14.86 3.65
C ARG A 121 -13.21 15.50 2.28
N GLN A 122 -12.25 16.36 1.91
CA GLN A 122 -12.28 17.02 0.61
C GLN A 122 -11.80 16.08 -0.51
N ARG A 123 -10.73 15.32 -0.25
CA ARG A 123 -10.13 14.37 -1.19
C ARG A 123 -9.63 13.16 -0.43
N TRP A 124 -9.94 11.95 -0.88
CA TRP A 124 -9.36 10.74 -0.29
C TRP A 124 -7.95 10.50 -0.83
N LEU A 125 -7.01 10.22 0.07
CA LEU A 125 -5.73 9.63 -0.26
C LEU A 125 -5.78 8.17 0.21
N LEU A 126 -5.57 7.27 -0.74
CA LEU A 126 -5.79 5.83 -0.58
C LEU A 126 -4.56 5.07 -1.05
N LYS A 127 -4.32 3.89 -0.47
CA LYS A 127 -3.22 3.03 -0.90
C LYS A 127 -3.55 1.57 -0.65
N ALA A 128 -3.38 0.74 -1.66
CA ALA A 128 -3.17 -0.70 -1.52
C ALA A 128 -2.41 -1.23 -2.74
N PRO A 129 -1.49 -2.20 -2.57
CA PRO A 129 -0.84 -2.86 -3.69
C PRO A 129 -1.83 -3.55 -4.65
N GLU A 130 -2.96 -4.03 -4.14
CA GLU A 130 -3.98 -4.75 -4.92
C GLU A 130 -4.65 -3.86 -5.99
N HIS A 131 -4.59 -2.53 -5.87
CA HIS A 131 -5.16 -1.63 -6.88
C HIS A 131 -4.53 -1.77 -8.27
N GLN A 132 -3.23 -2.07 -8.34
CA GLN A 132 -2.48 -2.03 -9.60
C GLN A 132 -2.98 -3.02 -10.65
N VAL A 133 -3.55 -4.16 -10.21
CA VAL A 133 -4.03 -5.22 -11.11
C VAL A 133 -5.51 -5.06 -11.49
N HIS A 134 -6.22 -4.10 -10.87
CA HIS A 134 -7.65 -3.87 -11.03
C HIS A 134 -7.97 -2.40 -11.37
N LEU A 135 -7.12 -1.75 -12.19
CA LEU A 135 -7.26 -0.32 -12.48
C LEU A 135 -8.54 -0.01 -13.27
N ASP A 136 -8.93 -0.92 -14.16
CA ASP A 136 -10.19 -0.86 -14.92
C ASP A 136 -11.41 -0.82 -13.99
N THR A 137 -11.46 -1.74 -13.04
CA THR A 137 -12.54 -1.88 -12.07
C THR A 137 -12.54 -0.71 -11.10
N LEU A 138 -11.36 -0.29 -10.63
CA LEU A 138 -11.19 0.91 -9.80
C LEU A 138 -11.76 2.14 -10.50
N LEU A 139 -11.39 2.39 -11.75
CA LEU A 139 -11.84 3.55 -12.51
C LEU A 139 -13.33 3.49 -12.89
N SER A 140 -13.91 2.30 -13.00
CA SER A 140 -15.36 2.16 -13.16
C SER A 140 -16.14 2.72 -11.95
N VAL A 141 -15.52 2.70 -10.76
CA VAL A 141 -16.13 3.15 -9.50
C VAL A 141 -15.69 4.58 -9.11
N TYR A 142 -14.44 4.93 -9.44
CA TYR A 142 -13.78 6.22 -9.21
C TYR A 142 -13.21 6.77 -10.52
N PRO A 143 -14.06 7.24 -11.46
CA PRO A 143 -13.59 7.67 -12.78
C PRO A 143 -12.68 8.92 -12.73
N ASP A 144 -12.69 9.65 -11.63
CA ASP A 144 -11.86 10.82 -11.35
C ASP A 144 -10.61 10.49 -10.50
N ALA A 145 -10.29 9.20 -10.32
CA ALA A 145 -9.12 8.79 -9.55
C ALA A 145 -7.82 9.27 -10.20
N ARG A 146 -6.93 9.79 -9.35
CA ARG A 146 -5.56 10.14 -9.68
C ARG A 146 -4.63 9.07 -9.12
N ILE A 147 -3.89 8.41 -9.98
CA ILE A 147 -3.08 7.23 -9.65
C ILE A 147 -1.62 7.63 -9.53
N VAL A 148 -1.01 7.36 -8.38
CA VAL A 148 0.44 7.43 -8.23
C VAL A 148 0.97 6.00 -8.21
N GLN A 149 1.63 5.58 -9.28
CA GLN A 149 2.25 4.26 -9.34
C GLN A 149 3.67 4.33 -8.80
N THR A 150 3.96 3.52 -7.78
CA THR A 150 5.29 3.48 -7.18
C THR A 150 6.16 2.39 -7.80
N HIS A 151 7.43 2.67 -8.01
CA HIS A 151 8.38 1.74 -8.64
C HIS A 151 9.61 1.51 -7.75
N ARG A 152 10.07 0.27 -7.69
CA ARG A 152 11.25 -0.16 -6.93
C ARG A 152 11.79 -1.47 -7.51
N ASP A 153 13.06 -1.81 -7.26
CA ASP A 153 13.65 -3.08 -7.69
C ASP A 153 12.74 -4.27 -7.28
N PRO A 154 12.19 -5.03 -8.26
CA PRO A 154 11.31 -6.16 -7.99
C PRO A 154 11.94 -7.22 -7.08
N LEU A 155 13.23 -7.53 -7.23
CA LEU A 155 13.90 -8.51 -6.38
C LEU A 155 13.98 -8.04 -4.92
N LYS A 156 14.22 -6.74 -4.72
CA LYS A 156 14.22 -6.14 -3.38
C LYS A 156 12.83 -6.19 -2.75
N CYS A 157 11.80 -5.87 -3.53
CA CYS A 157 10.40 -5.94 -3.12
C CYS A 157 9.98 -7.36 -2.75
N MET A 158 10.31 -8.36 -3.58
CA MET A 158 9.99 -9.77 -3.33
C MET A 158 10.66 -10.29 -2.06
N ALA A 159 11.95 -9.97 -1.85
CA ALA A 159 12.67 -10.36 -0.64
C ALA A 159 12.02 -9.75 0.62
N SER A 160 11.64 -8.47 0.55
CA SER A 160 10.91 -7.78 1.64
C SER A 160 9.53 -8.39 1.89
N ALA A 161 8.78 -8.72 0.84
CA ALA A 161 7.46 -9.34 0.94
C ALA A 161 7.55 -10.74 1.58
N THR A 162 8.52 -11.54 1.17
CA THR A 162 8.80 -12.87 1.75
C THR A 162 9.05 -12.79 3.25
N SER A 163 9.92 -11.86 3.67
CA SER A 163 10.23 -11.67 5.09
C SER A 163 9.02 -11.21 5.90
N LEU A 164 8.25 -10.26 5.36
CA LEU A 164 7.04 -9.75 6.00
C LEU A 164 5.98 -10.86 6.16
N MET A 165 5.70 -11.61 5.09
CA MET A 165 4.68 -12.65 5.08
C MET A 165 5.07 -13.84 5.96
N GLY A 166 6.33 -14.25 5.96
CA GLY A 166 6.84 -15.27 6.89
C GLY A 166 6.62 -14.89 8.34
N THR A 167 6.88 -13.62 8.67
CA THR A 167 6.65 -13.07 10.02
C THR A 167 5.16 -13.05 10.36
N LEU A 168 4.31 -12.51 9.49
CA LEU A 168 2.85 -12.48 9.67
C LEU A 168 2.24 -13.87 9.85
N TYR A 169 2.71 -14.85 9.07
CA TYR A 169 2.25 -16.23 9.17
C TYR A 169 2.65 -16.88 10.49
N SER A 170 3.90 -16.69 10.93
CA SER A 170 4.40 -17.26 12.19
C SER A 170 3.63 -16.80 13.43
N MET A 171 3.02 -15.61 13.38
CA MET A 171 2.16 -15.11 14.46
C MET A 171 0.85 -15.88 14.61
N ARG A 172 0.42 -16.58 13.55
CA ARG A 172 -0.93 -17.16 13.42
C ARG A 172 -0.93 -18.68 13.28
N SER A 173 0.23 -19.28 12.99
CA SER A 173 0.36 -20.72 12.79
C SER A 173 1.65 -21.27 13.39
N ASN A 174 1.58 -22.49 13.90
CA ASN A 174 2.76 -23.28 14.29
C ASN A 174 3.31 -24.16 13.16
N LYS A 175 2.72 -24.11 11.96
CA LYS A 175 3.22 -24.82 10.79
C LYS A 175 4.39 -24.06 10.16
N PRO A 176 5.33 -24.75 9.49
CA PRO A 176 6.41 -24.09 8.75
C PRO A 176 5.87 -23.16 7.66
N PHE A 177 6.53 -22.02 7.50
CA PHE A 177 6.27 -21.13 6.37
C PHE A 177 6.78 -21.77 5.08
N ASP A 178 5.93 -21.87 4.06
CA ASP A 178 6.32 -22.31 2.73
C ASP A 178 6.11 -21.16 1.74
N ALA A 179 7.22 -20.51 1.36
CA ALA A 179 7.21 -19.38 0.41
C ALA A 179 6.60 -19.77 -0.95
N ARG A 180 6.67 -21.05 -1.32
CA ARG A 180 6.08 -21.57 -2.57
C ARG A 180 4.56 -21.60 -2.52
N LEU A 181 3.92 -21.45 -1.36
CA LEU A 181 2.46 -21.36 -1.27
C LEU A 181 1.93 -19.94 -1.51
N PHE A 182 2.84 -18.98 -1.69
CA PHE A 182 2.54 -17.58 -1.98
C PHE A 182 3.02 -17.19 -3.38
N GLU A 183 2.91 -18.10 -4.35
CA GLU A 183 3.48 -17.95 -5.70
C GLU A 183 3.15 -16.60 -6.33
N ASN A 184 1.88 -16.20 -6.25
CA ASN A 184 1.36 -14.96 -6.83
C ASN A 184 2.02 -13.67 -6.29
N ILE A 185 2.67 -13.73 -5.12
CA ILE A 185 3.22 -12.55 -4.41
C ILE A 185 4.75 -12.61 -4.30
N ILE A 186 5.32 -13.82 -4.22
CA ILE A 186 6.74 -14.02 -3.84
C ILE A 186 7.56 -14.69 -4.95
N MET A 187 6.95 -15.37 -5.93
CA MET A 187 7.71 -16.03 -7.00
C MET A 187 7.99 -15.07 -8.17
N GLY A 188 9.17 -15.22 -8.80
CA GLY A 188 9.65 -14.31 -9.83
C GLY A 188 8.75 -14.25 -11.06
N GLU A 189 8.31 -15.41 -11.57
CA GLU A 189 7.45 -15.50 -12.76
C GLU A 189 6.09 -14.84 -12.54
N ALA A 190 5.40 -15.13 -11.43
CA ALA A 190 4.10 -14.54 -11.14
C ALA A 190 4.20 -13.03 -10.89
N THR A 191 5.29 -12.57 -10.24
CA THR A 191 5.56 -11.14 -10.05
C THR A 191 5.80 -10.47 -11.40
N ALA A 192 6.59 -11.08 -12.29
CA ALA A 192 6.84 -10.56 -13.63
C ALA A 192 5.55 -10.48 -14.45
N GLN A 193 4.73 -11.55 -14.46
CA GLN A 193 3.43 -11.56 -15.11
C GLN A 193 2.50 -10.46 -14.60
N ARG A 194 2.49 -10.22 -13.28
CA ARG A 194 1.74 -9.12 -12.67
C ARG A 194 2.21 -7.76 -13.19
N LEU A 195 3.52 -7.52 -13.24
CA LEU A 195 4.07 -6.26 -13.74
C LEU A 195 3.78 -6.07 -15.24
N GLU A 196 3.87 -7.13 -16.04
CA GLU A 196 3.47 -7.12 -17.45
C GLU A 196 1.98 -6.78 -17.62
N HIS A 197 1.09 -7.37 -16.81
CA HIS A 197 -0.34 -7.03 -16.80
C HIS A 197 -0.57 -5.55 -16.47
N VAL A 198 0.16 -5.01 -15.48
CA VAL A 198 0.07 -3.58 -15.13
C VAL A 198 0.55 -2.68 -16.28
N MET A 199 1.63 -3.06 -16.97
CA MET A 199 2.11 -2.33 -18.15
C MET A 199 1.11 -2.42 -19.31
N ALA A 200 0.51 -3.59 -19.54
CA ALA A 200 -0.50 -3.78 -20.58
C ALA A 200 -1.76 -2.94 -20.33
N GLN A 201 -2.21 -2.81 -19.07
CA GLN A 201 -3.30 -1.89 -18.71
C GLN A 201 -2.97 -0.43 -19.07
N ARG A 202 -1.71 0.00 -18.87
CA ARG A 202 -1.26 1.34 -19.29
C ARG A 202 -1.24 1.49 -20.81
N ASP A 203 -0.67 0.52 -21.52
CA ASP A 203 -0.56 0.56 -22.98
C ASP A 203 -1.94 0.51 -23.67
N ALA A 204 -2.92 -0.12 -23.02
CA ALA A 204 -4.32 -0.12 -23.46
C ALA A 204 -5.06 1.20 -23.16
N GLY A 205 -4.45 2.15 -22.45
CA GLY A 205 -5.06 3.44 -22.10
C GLY A 205 -6.19 3.33 -21.07
N ILE A 206 -6.17 2.30 -20.21
CA ILE A 206 -7.17 2.13 -19.14
C ILE A 206 -7.18 3.34 -18.21
N VAL A 207 -6.00 3.86 -17.87
CA VAL A 207 -5.85 5.11 -17.12
C VAL A 207 -5.38 6.20 -18.10
N PRO A 208 -6.11 7.33 -18.21
CA PRO A 208 -5.62 8.49 -18.96
C PRO A 208 -4.25 8.95 -18.45
N GLU A 209 -3.37 9.40 -19.33
CA GLU A 209 -2.00 9.80 -18.98
C GLU A 209 -1.99 10.95 -17.97
N GLU A 210 -2.96 11.87 -18.04
CA GLU A 210 -3.15 12.96 -17.08
C GLU A 210 -3.61 12.51 -15.68
N ASN A 211 -4.07 11.27 -15.56
CA ASN A 211 -4.57 10.67 -14.32
C ASN A 211 -3.56 9.71 -13.70
N ILE A 212 -2.34 9.56 -14.24
CA ILE A 212 -1.35 8.64 -13.70
C ILE A 212 0.07 9.20 -13.74
N VAL A 213 0.78 9.10 -12.61
CA VAL A 213 2.18 9.53 -12.49
C VAL A 213 3.04 8.47 -11.82
N ASP A 214 4.27 8.33 -12.30
CA ASP A 214 5.26 7.40 -11.76
C ASP A 214 6.05 8.03 -10.60
N SER A 215 6.25 7.26 -9.54
CA SER A 215 7.08 7.63 -8.38
C SER A 215 8.10 6.53 -8.09
N ARG A 216 9.35 6.77 -8.50
CA ARG A 216 10.46 5.83 -8.24
C ARG A 216 10.95 5.97 -6.80
N TYR A 217 11.21 4.84 -6.15
CA TYR A 217 11.71 4.80 -4.79
C TYR A 217 13.01 5.59 -4.63
N GLN A 218 13.96 5.43 -5.56
CA GLN A 218 15.25 6.13 -5.50
C GLN A 218 15.08 7.65 -5.56
N ASP A 219 14.31 8.16 -6.53
CA ASP A 219 14.02 9.60 -6.64
C ASP A 219 13.37 10.15 -5.36
N LEU A 220 12.46 9.38 -4.76
CA LEU A 220 11.78 9.76 -3.53
C LEU A 220 12.72 9.79 -2.34
N MET A 221 13.71 8.90 -2.28
CA MET A 221 14.72 8.89 -1.22
C MET A 221 15.74 10.03 -1.40
N ASP A 222 16.09 10.36 -2.64
CA ASP A 222 17.09 11.38 -2.96
C ASP A 222 16.53 12.81 -2.82
N ASP A 223 15.31 13.04 -3.29
CA ASP A 223 14.61 14.34 -3.20
C ASP A 223 13.10 14.14 -2.93
N PRO A 224 12.71 13.89 -1.67
CA PRO A 224 11.32 13.61 -1.33
C PRO A 224 10.36 14.76 -1.69
N LEU A 225 10.74 16.00 -1.37
CA LEU A 225 9.87 17.16 -1.58
C LEU A 225 9.78 17.55 -3.06
N GLY A 226 10.86 17.41 -3.83
CA GLY A 226 10.79 17.61 -5.28
C GLY A 226 9.97 16.52 -5.98
N CYS A 227 10.05 15.27 -5.52
CA CYS A 227 9.14 14.21 -5.98
C CYS A 227 7.68 14.56 -5.77
N ILE A 228 7.31 15.00 -4.56
CA ILE A 228 5.93 15.41 -4.26
C ILE A 228 5.51 16.60 -5.10
N ALA A 229 6.37 17.61 -5.26
CA ALA A 229 6.08 18.78 -6.09
C ALA A 229 5.76 18.39 -7.54
N ARG A 230 6.48 17.41 -8.11
CA ARG A 230 6.20 16.87 -9.45
C ARG A 230 4.85 16.15 -9.53
N ILE A 231 4.50 15.35 -8.51
CA ILE A 231 3.20 14.68 -8.43
C ILE A 231 2.06 15.71 -8.39
N TYR A 232 2.17 16.74 -7.56
CA TYR A 232 1.15 17.81 -7.47
C TYR A 232 1.03 18.58 -8.79
N ALA A 233 2.16 18.94 -9.40
CA ALA A 233 2.19 19.64 -10.68
C ALA A 233 1.54 18.82 -11.81
N HIS A 234 1.83 17.51 -11.88
CA HIS A 234 1.23 16.61 -12.87
C HIS A 234 -0.30 16.61 -12.79
N PHE A 235 -0.86 16.56 -11.58
CA PHE A 235 -2.31 16.60 -11.38
C PHE A 235 -2.93 18.02 -11.40
N GLY A 236 -2.14 19.05 -11.71
CA GLY A 236 -2.60 20.44 -11.69
C GLY A 236 -3.03 20.93 -10.30
N MET A 237 -2.48 20.35 -9.24
CA MET A 237 -2.82 20.66 -7.86
C MET A 237 -1.79 21.63 -7.25
N PRO A 238 -2.23 22.65 -6.49
CA PRO A 238 -1.30 23.51 -5.77
C PRO A 238 -0.68 22.77 -4.59
N LEU A 239 0.64 22.87 -4.45
CA LEU A 239 1.36 22.45 -3.25
C LEU A 239 1.61 23.68 -2.38
N GLU A 240 0.68 23.95 -1.46
CA GLU A 240 0.73 25.10 -0.57
C GLU A 240 1.98 25.09 0.33
N ALA A 241 2.44 26.29 0.70
CA ALA A 241 3.65 26.44 1.52
C ALA A 241 3.51 25.74 2.90
N ASP A 242 2.33 25.82 3.53
CA ASP A 242 2.05 25.13 4.80
C ASP A 242 2.12 23.60 4.64
N THR A 243 1.52 23.06 3.57
CA THR A 243 1.59 21.61 3.26
C THR A 243 3.03 21.15 3.06
N ARG A 244 3.82 21.92 2.29
CA ARG A 244 5.25 21.63 2.08
C ARG A 244 6.04 21.66 3.39
N GLU A 245 5.75 22.62 4.27
CA GLU A 245 6.41 22.71 5.57
C GLU A 245 6.04 21.54 6.49
N ARG A 246 4.78 21.10 6.51
CA ARG A 246 4.35 19.91 7.27
C ARG A 246 5.08 18.65 6.82
N MET A 247 5.17 18.43 5.50
CA MET A 247 5.93 17.32 4.93
C MET A 247 7.41 17.37 5.30
N TRP A 248 8.02 18.56 5.25
CA TRP A 248 9.41 18.76 5.65
C TRP A 248 9.63 18.46 7.14
N ARG A 249 8.78 19.00 8.03
CA ARG A 249 8.85 18.72 9.47
C ARG A 249 8.68 17.24 9.76
N TYR A 250 7.73 16.59 9.11
CA TYR A 250 7.50 15.14 9.23
C TYR A 250 8.76 14.32 8.88
N LEU A 251 9.50 14.71 7.85
CA LEU A 251 10.78 14.08 7.49
C LEU A 251 11.87 14.37 8.53
N ALA A 252 11.98 15.61 8.99
CA ALA A 252 12.99 16.04 9.95
C ALA A 252 12.83 15.36 11.31
N ASP A 253 11.59 15.15 11.75
CA ASP A 253 11.25 14.57 13.05
C ASP A 253 11.30 13.03 13.05
N LYS A 254 11.38 12.40 11.88
CA LYS A 254 11.45 10.93 11.82
C LYS A 254 12.82 10.42 12.28
N PRO A 255 12.86 9.36 13.12
CA PRO A 255 14.11 8.73 13.52
C PRO A 255 14.92 8.26 12.30
N LYS A 256 16.19 8.68 12.23
CA LYS A 256 17.14 8.20 11.22
C LYS A 256 17.25 6.67 11.30
N GLY A 257 17.14 5.98 10.15
CA GLY A 257 17.23 4.51 10.06
C GLY A 257 15.89 3.76 10.04
N LYS A 258 14.75 4.41 10.31
CA LYS A 258 13.41 3.77 10.30
C LYS A 258 13.02 3.17 8.93
N PHE A 259 13.64 3.61 7.84
CA PHE A 259 13.43 3.09 6.48
C PHE A 259 14.68 2.47 5.83
N GLY A 260 15.79 2.32 6.57
CA GLY A 260 17.12 2.19 5.97
C GLY A 260 18.01 1.04 6.45
N ALA A 261 17.55 0.12 7.28
CA ALA A 261 18.42 -0.93 7.82
C ALA A 261 17.82 -2.34 7.85
N HIS A 262 16.90 -2.66 6.94
CA HIS A 262 16.50 -4.06 6.74
C HIS A 262 17.34 -4.68 5.63
N SER A 263 18.44 -5.33 6.01
CA SER A 263 19.19 -6.17 5.10
C SER A 263 18.51 -7.54 4.99
N TYR A 264 17.72 -7.73 3.94
CA TYR A 264 17.25 -9.06 3.56
C TYR A 264 18.32 -9.72 2.69
N ALA A 265 18.73 -10.92 3.05
CA ALA A 265 19.56 -11.74 2.18
C ALA A 265 18.71 -12.17 0.99
N ILE A 266 19.06 -11.71 -0.21
CA ILE A 266 18.46 -12.20 -1.44
C ILE A 266 19.12 -13.52 -1.76
N GLN A 267 18.30 -14.57 -1.87
CA GLN A 267 18.82 -15.88 -2.21
C GLN A 267 19.37 -15.86 -3.65
N GLU A 268 20.51 -16.50 -3.88
CA GLU A 268 21.19 -16.50 -5.19
C GLU A 268 20.29 -16.94 -6.36
N HIS A 269 19.30 -17.80 -6.09
CA HIS A 269 18.37 -18.24 -7.12
C HIS A 269 17.47 -17.11 -7.65
N HIS A 270 17.09 -16.14 -6.80
CA HIS A 270 16.33 -14.96 -7.23
C HIS A 270 17.15 -14.01 -8.10
N LEU A 271 18.48 -13.96 -7.93
CA LEU A 271 19.33 -13.15 -8.80
C LEU A 271 19.29 -13.63 -10.26
N LYS A 272 19.05 -14.94 -10.47
CA LYS A 272 18.86 -15.52 -11.82
C LYS A 272 17.53 -15.11 -12.46
N GLU A 273 16.56 -14.68 -11.65
CA GLU A 273 15.25 -14.20 -12.11
C GLU A 273 15.29 -12.75 -12.61
N ARG A 274 16.40 -12.02 -12.42
CA ARG A 274 16.59 -10.61 -12.86
C ARG A 274 16.11 -10.37 -14.30
N GLN A 275 16.41 -11.30 -15.20
CA GLN A 275 16.03 -11.22 -16.62
C GLN A 275 14.51 -11.12 -16.85
N LEU A 276 13.69 -11.66 -15.93
CA LEU A 276 12.22 -11.59 -16.00
C LEU A 276 11.72 -10.15 -15.83
N PHE A 277 12.51 -9.28 -15.21
CA PHE A 277 12.13 -7.91 -14.87
C PHE A 277 12.74 -6.85 -15.79
N ALA A 278 13.55 -7.26 -16.77
CA ALA A 278 14.31 -6.35 -17.62
C ALA A 278 13.40 -5.35 -18.38
N HIS A 279 12.26 -5.81 -18.89
CA HIS A 279 11.31 -4.96 -19.60
C HIS A 279 10.70 -3.89 -18.68
N TYR A 280 10.20 -4.30 -17.50
CA TYR A 280 9.69 -3.39 -16.48
C TYR A 280 10.74 -2.36 -16.03
N GLN A 281 11.95 -2.81 -15.74
CA GLN A 281 13.03 -1.94 -15.27
C GLN A 281 13.45 -0.93 -16.34
N ALA A 282 13.54 -1.35 -17.61
CA ALA A 282 13.83 -0.46 -18.72
C ALA A 282 12.71 0.58 -18.92
N ARG A 283 11.44 0.16 -18.90
CA ARG A 283 10.29 1.05 -19.09
C ARG A 283 10.23 2.16 -18.06
N TYR A 284 10.40 1.83 -16.78
CA TYR A 284 10.25 2.77 -15.66
C TYR A 284 11.58 3.27 -15.11
N ALA A 285 12.70 3.00 -15.79
CA ALA A 285 14.05 3.37 -15.36
C ALA A 285 14.31 3.04 -13.88
N VAL A 286 13.99 1.80 -13.48
CA VAL A 286 14.15 1.29 -12.12
C VAL A 286 15.55 0.69 -11.97
N PRO A 287 16.41 1.25 -11.09
CA PRO A 287 17.77 0.74 -10.92
C PRO A 287 17.78 -0.62 -10.21
N ASP A 288 18.87 -1.36 -10.40
CA ASP A 288 19.19 -2.54 -9.58
C ASP A 288 19.63 -2.09 -8.18
N GLU A 289 18.97 -2.59 -7.15
CA GLU A 289 19.33 -2.34 -5.74
C GLU A 289 20.13 -3.49 -5.12
N VAL A 290 20.35 -4.58 -5.88
CA VAL A 290 20.98 -5.84 -5.46
C VAL A 290 21.78 -6.50 -6.58
#